data_AF-A0A368GND8-F1
#
_entry.id   AF-A0A368GND8-F1
#
_cell.length_a   1.000
_cell.length_b   1.000
_cell.length_c   1.000
_cell.angle_alpha   90.00
_cell.angle_beta   90.00
_cell.angle_gamma   90.00
#
_symmetry.space_group_name_H-M   'P 1'
#
loop_
_entity.id
_entity.type
_entity.pdbx_description
1 polymer ?
#
loop_
_entity_poly.entity_id
_entity_poly.type
_entity_poly.pdbx_seq_one_letter_code
_entity_poly.pdbx_strand_id
1 'polypeptide(L)'
;MKAFFARFYACVLVCYAASRQPQRLCNLCIGAADALREAVKSKGNTTKTAELYCKHKVDKWDVRSCENLMRFHKERIEKAVKLSRNYSSRTICTDVMFCIPE
;
A
#
# COMPACT_ATOMS: atom_id res chain seq x y z
N MET A 1 41.65 0.77 5.51
CA MET A 1 40.69 0.23 4.51
C MET A 1 39.38 -0.33 5.08
N LYS A 2 39.04 -0.18 6.38
CA LYS A 2 37.75 -0.66 6.95
C LYS A 2 36.60 0.36 6.89
N ALA A 3 36.90 1.67 6.87
CA ALA A 3 35.89 2.73 6.86
C ALA A 3 35.21 2.94 5.48
N PHE A 4 35.90 2.64 4.39
CA PHE A 4 35.35 2.77 3.03
C PHE A 4 34.27 1.73 2.74
N PHE A 5 34.45 0.50 3.23
CA PHE A 5 33.50 -0.60 3.05
C PHE A 5 32.16 -0.34 3.77
N ALA A 6 32.21 0.26 4.95
CA ALA A 6 31.00 0.62 5.72
C ALA A 6 30.17 1.71 5.05
N ARG A 7 30.81 2.71 4.42
CA ARG A 7 30.10 3.76 3.65
C ARG A 7 29.47 3.22 2.37
N PHE A 8 30.15 2.29 1.68
CA PHE A 8 29.60 1.63 0.50
C PHE A 8 28.39 0.75 0.85
N TYR A 9 28.47 -0.02 1.96
CA TYR A 9 27.36 -0.83 2.44
C TYR A 9 26.16 0.00 2.87
N ALA A 10 26.37 1.15 3.52
CA ALA A 10 25.30 2.07 3.88
C ALA A 10 24.60 2.63 2.64
N CYS A 11 25.35 3.04 1.60
CA CYS A 11 24.77 3.48 0.33
C CYS A 11 23.98 2.36 -0.36
N VAL A 12 24.51 1.14 -0.41
CA VAL A 12 23.81 0.00 -1.03
C VAL A 12 22.55 -0.33 -0.25
N LEU A 13 22.57 -0.35 1.09
CA LEU A 13 21.40 -0.59 1.94
C LEU A 13 20.34 0.51 1.79
N VAL A 14 20.75 1.78 1.67
CA VAL A 14 19.83 2.91 1.45
C VAL A 14 19.21 2.83 0.05
N CYS A 15 19.97 2.48 -0.99
CA CYS A 15 19.44 2.24 -2.33
C CYS A 15 18.53 1.00 -2.40
N TYR A 16 18.84 -0.06 -1.63
CA TYR A 16 18.02 -1.27 -1.52
C TYR A 16 16.70 -1.01 -0.77
N ALA A 17 16.74 -0.17 0.26
CA ALA A 17 15.56 0.28 0.98
C ALA A 17 14.69 1.21 0.12
N ALA A 18 15.32 2.14 -0.61
CA ALA A 18 14.63 3.06 -1.52
C ALA A 18 13.93 2.36 -2.68
N SER A 19 14.51 1.26 -3.20
CA SER A 19 13.90 0.45 -4.26
C SER A 19 12.77 -0.46 -3.76
N ARG A 20 12.79 -0.89 -2.49
CA ARG A 20 11.69 -1.69 -1.90
C ARG A 20 10.51 -0.87 -1.37
N GLN A 21 10.71 0.40 -1.03
CA GLN A 21 9.63 1.29 -0.58
C GLN A 21 8.45 1.39 -1.57
N PRO A 22 8.64 1.63 -2.87
CA PRO A 22 7.51 1.73 -3.81
C PRO A 22 6.75 0.41 -3.93
N GLN A 23 7.44 -0.73 -3.90
CA GLN A 23 6.80 -2.04 -3.99
C GLN A 23 6.05 -2.41 -2.70
N ARG A 24 6.57 -1.99 -1.54
CA ARG A 24 5.90 -2.14 -0.25
C ARG A 24 4.62 -1.31 -0.17
N LEU A 25 4.66 -0.06 -0.61
CA LEU A 25 3.48 0.82 -0.69
C LEU A 25 2.45 0.31 -1.71
N CYS A 26 2.90 -0.24 -2.85
CA CYS A 26 2.04 -0.91 -3.82
C CYS A 26 1.30 -2.10 -3.18
N ASN A 27 2.00 -2.98 -2.47
CA ASN A 27 1.37 -4.12 -1.80
C ASN A 27 0.36 -3.70 -0.71
N LEU A 28 0.68 -2.66 0.06
CA LEU A 28 -0.24 -2.10 1.04
C LEU A 28 -1.50 -1.56 0.37
N CYS A 29 -1.36 -0.83 -0.74
CA CYS A 29 -2.48 -0.35 -1.54
C CYS A 29 -3.33 -1.52 -2.08
N ILE A 30 -2.70 -2.57 -2.61
CA ILE A 30 -3.43 -3.72 -3.19
C ILE A 30 -4.32 -4.36 -2.12
N GLY A 31 -3.76 -4.71 -0.97
CA GLY A 31 -4.55 -5.31 0.11
C GLY A 31 -5.60 -4.34 0.69
N ALA A 32 -5.32 -3.04 0.69
CA ALA A 32 -6.30 -2.01 1.03
C ALA A 32 -7.48 -1.99 0.06
N ALA A 33 -7.20 -2.01 -1.24
CA ALA A 33 -8.21 -2.03 -2.30
C ALA A 33 -9.04 -3.32 -2.25
N ASP A 34 -8.42 -4.48 -1.98
CA ASP A 34 -9.13 -5.75 -1.79
C ASP A 34 -10.06 -5.70 -0.57
N ALA A 35 -9.57 -5.23 0.58
CA ALA A 35 -10.38 -5.10 1.79
C ALA A 35 -11.58 -4.17 1.58
N LEU A 36 -11.36 -3.02 0.92
CA LEU A 36 -12.42 -2.08 0.58
C LEU A 36 -13.41 -2.67 -0.45
N ARG A 37 -12.93 -3.46 -1.40
CA ARG A 37 -13.78 -4.15 -2.39
C ARG A 37 -14.74 -5.12 -1.72
N GLU A 38 -14.25 -5.93 -0.79
CA GLU A 38 -15.11 -6.86 -0.05
C GLU A 38 -16.13 -6.09 0.81
N ALA A 39 -15.72 -5.00 1.48
CA ALA A 39 -16.64 -4.14 2.21
C ALA A 39 -17.71 -3.49 1.30
N VAL A 40 -17.34 -3.03 0.10
CA VAL A 40 -18.29 -2.45 -0.87
C VAL A 40 -19.28 -3.52 -1.36
N LYS A 41 -18.80 -4.72 -1.68
CA LYS A 41 -19.67 -5.85 -2.09
C LYS A 41 -20.65 -6.25 -1.00
N SER A 42 -20.19 -6.32 0.25
CA SER A 42 -21.01 -6.71 1.39
C SER A 42 -21.90 -5.58 1.94
N LYS A 43 -21.90 -4.39 1.31
CA LYS A 43 -22.51 -3.16 1.82
C LYS A 43 -22.09 -2.83 3.26
N GLY A 44 -20.87 -3.20 3.62
CA GLY A 44 -20.26 -2.96 4.93
C GLY A 44 -19.69 -1.55 5.07
N ASN A 45 -19.21 -1.24 6.27
CA ASN A 45 -18.56 0.04 6.55
C ASN A 45 -17.10 0.02 6.05
N THR A 46 -16.83 0.77 4.98
CA THR A 46 -15.51 0.89 4.35
C THR A 46 -14.48 1.53 5.28
N THR A 47 -14.87 2.52 6.07
CA THR A 47 -14.01 3.19 7.06
C THR A 47 -13.53 2.22 8.13
N LYS A 48 -14.45 1.47 8.75
CA LYS A 48 -14.11 0.46 9.75
C LYS A 48 -13.22 -0.65 9.16
N THR A 49 -13.48 -1.02 7.91
CA THR A 49 -12.68 -2.04 7.22
C THR A 49 -11.25 -1.57 6.96
N ALA A 50 -11.07 -0.31 6.56
CA ALA A 50 -9.76 0.30 6.37
C ALA A 50 -8.94 0.31 7.68
N GLU A 51 -9.56 0.70 8.79
CA GLU A 51 -8.92 0.70 10.12
C GLU A 51 -8.52 -0.71 10.57
N LEU A 52 -9.43 -1.67 10.42
CA LEU A 52 -9.18 -3.07 10.79
C LEU A 52 -8.09 -3.71 9.92
N TYR A 53 -8.05 -3.39 8.62
CA TYR A 53 -7.02 -3.88 7.72
C TYR A 53 -5.63 -3.44 8.19
N CYS A 54 -5.41 -2.14 8.43
CA CYS A 54 -4.11 -1.65 8.88
C CYS A 54 -3.71 -2.20 10.25
N LYS A 55 -4.68 -2.44 11.15
CA LYS A 55 -4.40 -2.92 12.51
C LYS A 55 -4.14 -4.43 12.60
N HIS A 56 -4.80 -5.24 11.76
CA HIS A 56 -4.81 -6.70 11.92
C HIS A 56 -4.20 -7.48 10.75
N LYS A 57 -4.05 -6.88 9.57
CA LYS A 57 -3.59 -7.56 8.35
C LYS A 57 -2.24 -7.06 7.84
N VAL A 58 -1.73 -5.96 8.40
CA VAL A 58 -0.46 -5.35 8.02
C VAL A 58 0.60 -5.61 9.09
N ASP A 59 1.84 -5.84 8.66
CA ASP A 59 2.98 -6.00 9.58
C ASP A 59 3.16 -4.78 10.48
N LYS A 60 3.59 -5.01 11.73
CA LYS A 60 3.78 -3.95 12.74
C LYS A 60 4.62 -2.76 12.24
N TRP A 61 5.59 -3.03 11.38
CA TRP A 61 6.48 -2.03 10.79
C TRP A 61 5.83 -1.16 9.70
N ASP A 62 4.70 -1.59 9.15
CA ASP A 62 3.96 -0.93 8.07
C ASP A 62 2.62 -0.33 8.49
N VAL A 63 2.15 -0.61 9.71
CA VAL A 63 0.86 -0.11 10.21
C VAL A 63 0.75 1.40 10.03
N ARG A 64 1.78 2.16 10.42
CA ARG A 64 1.79 3.62 10.27
C ARG A 64 1.69 4.08 8.81
N SER A 65 2.38 3.37 7.90
CA SER A 65 2.30 3.66 6.46
C SER A 65 0.93 3.33 5.89
N CYS A 66 0.33 2.22 6.34
CA CYS A 66 -1.04 1.84 5.98
C CYS A 66 -2.07 2.85 6.50
N GLU A 67 -1.96 3.26 7.77
CA GLU A 67 -2.85 4.28 8.36
C GLU A 67 -2.78 5.59 7.60
N ASN A 68 -1.58 6.03 7.23
CA ASN A 68 -1.42 7.22 6.38
C ASN A 68 -2.04 7.02 4.99
N LEU A 69 -1.81 5.88 4.35
CA LEU A 69 -2.42 5.54 3.07
C LEU A 69 -3.95 5.59 3.15
N MET A 70 -4.55 4.98 4.17
CA MET A 70 -6.00 5.01 4.37
C MET A 70 -6.51 6.41 4.72
N ARG A 71 -5.78 7.16 5.54
CA ARG A 71 -6.18 8.52 5.92
C ARG A 71 -6.28 9.46 4.72
N PHE A 72 -5.32 9.41 3.80
CA PHE A 72 -5.24 10.34 2.68
C PHE A 72 -5.85 9.82 1.38
N HIS A 73 -5.85 8.50 1.17
CA HIS A 73 -6.22 7.91 -0.12
C HIS A 73 -7.41 6.96 -0.08
N LYS A 74 -8.00 6.66 1.09
CA LYS A 74 -9.17 5.75 1.20
C LYS A 74 -10.28 6.12 0.23
N GLU A 75 -10.69 7.40 0.17
CA GLU A 75 -11.79 7.81 -0.70
C GLU A 75 -11.49 7.61 -2.18
N ARG A 76 -10.23 7.86 -2.58
CA ARG A 76 -9.79 7.68 -3.97
C ARG A 76 -9.76 6.19 -4.33
N ILE A 77 -9.23 5.34 -3.44
CA ILE A 77 -9.21 3.88 -3.60
C ILE A 77 -10.64 3.34 -3.61
N GLU A 78 -11.49 3.77 -2.68
CA GLU A 78 -12.90 3.35 -2.59
C GLU A 78 -13.68 3.72 -3.84
N LYS A 79 -13.50 4.95 -4.35
CA LYS A 79 -14.13 5.41 -5.59
C LYS A 79 -13.65 4.56 -6.78
N ALA A 80 -12.35 4.31 -6.88
CA ALA A 80 -11.78 3.45 -7.93
C ALA A 80 -12.32 2.02 -7.85
N VAL A 81 -12.42 1.45 -6.64
CA VAL A 81 -13.02 0.12 -6.40
C VAL A 81 -14.48 0.07 -6.83
N LYS A 82 -15.27 1.13 -6.57
CA LYS A 82 -16.69 1.21 -6.97
C LYS A 82 -16.86 1.33 -8.48
N LEU A 83 -16.02 2.12 -9.15
CA LEU A 83 -16.08 2.37 -10.58
C LEU A 83 -15.51 1.20 -11.40
N SER A 84 -14.44 0.57 -10.90
CA SER A 84 -13.65 -0.42 -11.62
C SER A 84 -13.92 -1.84 -11.08
N ARG A 85 -15.18 -2.27 -11.17
CA ARG A 85 -15.64 -3.58 -10.65
C ARG A 85 -14.88 -4.79 -11.20
N ASN A 86 -14.41 -4.70 -12.45
CA ASN A 86 -13.69 -5.79 -13.12
C ASN A 86 -12.16 -5.62 -13.10
N TYR A 87 -11.63 -4.54 -12.52
CA TYR A 87 -10.19 -4.27 -12.57
C TYR A 87 -9.49 -5.02 -11.44
N SER A 88 -8.25 -5.44 -11.65
CA SER A 88 -7.45 -5.98 -10.55
C SER A 88 -7.16 -4.88 -9.51
N SER A 89 -6.94 -5.27 -8.26
CA SER A 89 -6.56 -4.31 -7.20
C SER A 89 -5.20 -3.67 -7.48
N ARG A 90 -4.31 -4.36 -8.21
CA ARG A 90 -3.08 -3.78 -8.75
C ARG A 90 -3.37 -2.66 -9.75
N THR A 91 -4.27 -2.87 -10.70
CA THR A 91 -4.67 -1.84 -11.68
C THR A 91 -5.22 -0.60 -10.98
N ILE A 92 -6.09 -0.78 -9.97
CA ILE A 92 -6.59 0.33 -9.15
C ILE A 92 -5.42 1.06 -8.47
N CYS A 93 -4.48 0.33 -7.91
CA CYS A 93 -3.31 0.91 -7.25
C CYS A 93 -2.31 1.57 -8.20
N THR A 94 -2.29 1.17 -9.47
CA THR A 94 -1.59 1.89 -10.53
C THR A 94 -2.29 3.22 -10.85
N ASP A 95 -3.62 3.24 -10.97
CA ASP A 95 -4.41 4.46 -11.22
C ASP A 95 -4.32 5.49 -10.08
N VAL A 96 -4.12 5.02 -8.85
CA VAL A 96 -3.88 5.89 -7.69
C VAL A 96 -2.39 6.17 -7.45
N MET A 97 -1.51 5.79 -8.38
CA MET A 97 -0.06 6.04 -8.38
C MET A 97 0.73 5.41 -7.22
N PHE A 98 0.23 4.29 -6.68
CA PHE A 98 0.92 3.49 -5.66
C PHE A 98 1.68 2.28 -6.25
N CYS A 99 1.29 1.81 -7.43
CA CYS A 99 1.97 0.77 -8.18
C CYS A 99 2.52 1.31 -9.49
N ILE A 100 3.65 0.76 -9.94
CA ILE A 100 4.22 1.05 -11.26
C ILE A 100 3.48 0.15 -12.28
N PRO A 101 3.06 0.67 -13.45
CA PRO A 101 2.54 -0.17 -14.53
C PRO A 101 3.62 -1.16 -14.99
N GLU A 102 3.24 -2.43 -15.15
CA GLU A 102 4.09 -3.47 -15.74
C GLU A 102 4.26 -3.26 -17.25
#